data_AF-A0A4Q1KHW5-F1
#
_entry.id   AF-A0A4Q1KHW5-F1
#
_cell.length_a   1.000
_cell.length_b   1.000
_cell.length_c   1.000
_cell.angle_alpha   90.00
_cell.angle_beta   90.00
_cell.angle_gamma   90.00
#
_symmetry.space_group_name_H-M   'P 1'
#
loop_
_entity.id
_entity.type
_entity.pdbx_description
1 polymer ?
#
loop_
_entity_poly.entity_id
_entity_poly.type
_entity_poly.pdbx_seq_one_letter_code
_entity_poly.pdbx_strand_id
1 'polypeptide(L)'
;MKKIDKKNKICIYLDQFIVSNLVEENNDLWKEIRKLLEICHINNFIYCPLSHQHFFETAKKELNNAVIHDEYFRKLSDNYFFKDELFLTTQLISSLIRHNKFTVKTFLHNHDLKKFEDFYSHINQVNQVFNESINFRISRQNEIRRVLNNKNIEPKIEEKLFNIIKKNEVNLFIDRLEEYIKLKRIFIRPDNYGKHDFPNWIDQILYQLTYKHSFKENQFKILLDELKRNGFERIPTLNIRFSIGAYLTIKGKQENISDHIDIMRITNGLITSDIFFTDKRRKFEIKELNLDKLYNAKVLSGKESDLLEFREILNNLLK
;
A
#
# COMPACT_ATOMS: atom_id res chain seq x y z
N MET A 1 14.55 5.97 -7.34
CA MET A 1 14.64 4.97 -8.43
C MET A 1 14.45 5.68 -9.76
N LYS A 2 15.15 5.27 -10.84
CA LYS A 2 14.85 5.76 -12.20
C LYS A 2 13.40 5.41 -12.55
N LYS A 3 12.71 6.27 -13.31
CA LYS A 3 11.33 6.04 -13.78
C LYS A 3 11.18 4.60 -14.28
N ILE A 4 10.22 3.89 -13.70
CA ILE A 4 10.01 2.46 -13.97
C ILE A 4 9.36 2.26 -15.36
N ASP A 5 8.63 3.26 -15.83
CA ASP A 5 8.08 3.31 -17.18
C ASP A 5 9.11 3.78 -18.20
N LYS A 6 9.35 2.92 -19.21
CA LYS A 6 10.24 3.19 -20.35
C LYS A 6 9.69 4.29 -21.28
N LYS A 7 8.39 4.59 -21.22
CA LYS A 7 7.76 5.68 -21.99
C LYS A 7 7.92 7.05 -21.31
N ASN A 8 8.66 7.12 -20.19
CA ASN A 8 8.90 8.34 -19.41
C ASN A 8 7.64 9.01 -18.83
N LYS A 9 6.48 8.33 -18.84
CA LYS A 9 5.29 8.84 -18.15
C LYS A 9 5.54 8.99 -16.66
N ILE A 10 4.82 9.92 -16.04
CA ILE A 10 4.77 10.09 -14.59
C ILE A 10 3.64 9.21 -14.03
N CYS A 11 3.99 8.35 -13.09
CA CYS A 11 3.05 7.52 -12.34
C CYS A 11 2.48 8.32 -11.16
N ILE A 12 1.17 8.55 -11.14
CA ILE A 12 0.49 9.30 -10.08
C ILE A 12 -0.45 8.37 -9.33
N TYR A 13 -0.16 8.12 -8.05
CA TYR A 13 -1.11 7.44 -7.17
C TYR A 13 -2.12 8.45 -6.64
N LEU A 14 -3.39 8.25 -6.98
CA LEU A 14 -4.51 9.04 -6.47
C LEU A 14 -5.22 8.26 -5.36
N ASP A 15 -5.26 8.85 -4.17
CA ASP A 15 -6.06 8.32 -3.07
C ASP A 15 -7.56 8.53 -3.33
N GLN A 16 -8.44 7.75 -2.71
CA GLN A 16 -9.86 7.77 -3.01
C GLN A 16 -10.52 9.11 -2.68
N PHE A 17 -10.06 9.81 -1.64
CA PHE A 17 -10.59 11.13 -1.33
C PHE A 17 -10.21 12.15 -2.42
N ILE A 18 -9.05 12.00 -3.07
CA ILE A 18 -8.66 12.85 -4.20
C ILE A 18 -9.57 12.57 -5.39
N VAL A 19 -9.79 11.30 -5.71
CA VAL A 19 -10.73 10.89 -6.76
C VAL A 19 -12.12 11.46 -6.48
N SER A 20 -12.57 11.36 -5.22
CA SER A 20 -13.87 11.89 -4.82
C SER A 20 -13.96 13.40 -5.03
N ASN A 21 -12.93 14.14 -4.63
CA ASN A 21 -12.89 15.58 -4.85
C ASN A 21 -12.82 15.94 -6.33
N LEU A 22 -12.08 15.21 -7.17
CA LEU A 22 -12.02 15.46 -8.61
C LEU A 22 -13.40 15.26 -9.28
N VAL A 23 -14.23 14.37 -8.76
CA VAL A 23 -15.55 14.07 -9.29
C VAL A 23 -16.62 15.02 -8.73
N GLU A 24 -16.59 15.29 -7.42
CA GLU A 24 -17.69 15.91 -6.67
C GLU A 24 -17.46 17.40 -6.33
N GLU A 25 -16.20 17.85 -6.18
CA GLU A 25 -15.92 19.22 -5.73
C GLU A 25 -16.11 20.26 -6.83
N ASN A 26 -16.73 21.37 -6.44
CA ASN A 26 -17.06 22.47 -7.35
C ASN A 26 -16.09 23.66 -7.27
N ASN A 27 -15.08 23.60 -6.40
CA ASN A 27 -14.05 24.63 -6.30
C ASN A 27 -13.20 24.71 -7.59
N ASP A 28 -12.83 25.93 -7.98
CA ASP A 28 -12.11 26.20 -9.23
C ASP A 28 -10.75 25.48 -9.32
N LEU A 29 -10.02 25.35 -8.20
CA LEU A 29 -8.73 24.66 -8.18
C LEU A 29 -8.88 23.16 -8.49
N TRP A 30 -9.89 22.50 -7.94
CA TRP A 30 -10.17 21.09 -8.22
C TRP A 30 -10.59 20.88 -9.68
N LYS A 31 -11.43 21.78 -10.21
CA LYS A 31 -11.83 21.77 -11.63
C LYS A 31 -10.64 21.95 -12.56
N GLU A 32 -9.75 22.88 -12.23
CA GLU A 32 -8.52 23.14 -12.98
C GLU A 32 -7.60 21.90 -12.97
N ILE A 33 -7.33 21.33 -11.79
CA ILE A 33 -6.50 20.12 -11.65
C ILE A 33 -7.09 18.96 -12.42
N ARG A 34 -8.41 18.73 -12.33
CA ARG A 34 -9.10 17.69 -13.12
C ARG A 34 -8.87 17.88 -14.61
N LYS A 35 -9.08 19.09 -15.11
CA LYS A 35 -8.91 19.39 -16.54
C LYS A 35 -7.47 19.18 -16.99
N LEU A 36 -6.50 19.60 -16.18
CA LEU A 36 -5.07 19.39 -16.45
C LEU A 36 -4.68 17.90 -16.41
N LEU A 37 -5.20 17.12 -15.46
CA LEU A 37 -5.01 15.67 -15.39
C LEU A 37 -5.50 14.99 -16.67
N GLU A 38 -6.71 15.32 -17.11
CA GLU A 38 -7.29 14.76 -18.34
C GLU A 38 -6.45 15.11 -19.57
N ILE A 39 -6.00 16.37 -19.70
CA ILE A 39 -5.14 16.80 -20.82
C ILE A 39 -3.78 16.10 -20.77
N CYS A 40 -3.12 16.05 -19.60
CA CYS A 40 -1.83 15.36 -19.43
C CYS A 40 -1.93 13.87 -19.74
N HIS A 41 -3.04 13.23 -19.38
CA HIS A 41 -3.31 11.83 -19.68
C HIS A 41 -3.49 11.62 -21.19
N ILE A 42 -4.34 12.42 -21.84
CA ILE A 42 -4.57 12.34 -23.30
C ILE A 42 -3.28 12.54 -24.08
N ASN A 43 -2.44 13.48 -23.65
CA ASN A 43 -1.11 13.71 -24.22
C ASN A 43 -0.06 12.67 -23.80
N ASN A 44 -0.46 11.61 -23.10
CA ASN A 44 0.36 10.46 -22.76
C ASN A 44 1.57 10.82 -21.87
N PHE A 45 1.45 11.86 -21.04
CA PHE A 45 2.49 12.29 -20.09
C PHE A 45 2.38 11.61 -18.71
N ILE A 46 1.17 11.21 -18.34
CA ILE A 46 0.88 10.61 -17.04
C ILE A 46 0.06 9.33 -17.19
N TYR A 47 -0.03 8.56 -16.11
CA TYR A 47 -1.04 7.54 -15.88
C TYR A 47 -1.28 7.40 -14.38
N CYS A 48 -2.50 7.02 -13.99
CA CYS A 48 -2.93 6.95 -12.60
C CYS A 48 -3.47 5.55 -12.28
N PRO A 49 -2.61 4.58 -11.90
CA PRO A 49 -3.05 3.20 -11.72
C PRO A 49 -4.07 3.06 -10.60
N LEU A 50 -5.00 2.14 -10.80
CA LEU A 50 -6.03 1.79 -9.83
C LEU A 50 -5.48 0.83 -8.76
N SER A 51 -5.94 0.99 -7.53
CA SER A 51 -5.62 0.08 -6.42
C SER A 51 -6.82 -0.78 -6.05
N HIS A 52 -6.59 -1.95 -5.46
CA HIS A 52 -7.69 -2.78 -4.95
C HIS A 52 -8.51 -2.04 -3.88
N GLN A 53 -7.86 -1.14 -3.12
CA GLN A 53 -8.48 -0.31 -2.10
C GLN A 53 -9.52 0.67 -2.67
N HIS A 54 -9.34 1.12 -3.92
CA HIS A 54 -10.34 1.95 -4.61
C HIS A 54 -11.72 1.27 -4.60
N PHE A 55 -11.81 -0.01 -4.98
CA PHE A 55 -13.11 -0.66 -5.07
C PHE A 55 -13.78 -0.82 -3.70
N PHE A 56 -13.01 -1.14 -2.66
CA PHE A 56 -13.54 -1.29 -1.31
C PHE A 56 -14.17 0.00 -0.78
N GLU A 57 -13.64 1.16 -1.15
CA GLU A 57 -14.19 2.44 -0.71
C GLU A 57 -15.26 2.99 -1.64
N THR A 58 -15.07 2.85 -2.95
CA THR A 58 -16.06 3.24 -3.95
C THR A 58 -17.37 2.47 -3.72
N ALA A 59 -17.31 1.20 -3.33
CA ALA A 59 -18.49 0.39 -3.03
C ALA A 59 -19.30 0.85 -1.80
N LYS A 60 -18.74 1.71 -0.94
CA LYS A 60 -19.48 2.31 0.19
C LYS A 60 -20.41 3.44 -0.26
N LYS A 61 -20.26 3.95 -1.48
CA LYS A 61 -21.15 4.93 -2.08
C LYS A 61 -22.36 4.21 -2.69
N GLU A 62 -23.48 4.92 -2.82
CA GLU A 62 -24.63 4.47 -3.61
C GLU A 62 -24.19 4.06 -5.02
N LEU A 63 -24.78 3.00 -5.57
CA LEU A 63 -24.33 2.33 -6.79
C LEU A 63 -24.06 3.31 -7.95
N ASN A 64 -24.99 4.21 -8.24
CA ASN A 64 -24.84 5.18 -9.33
C ASN A 64 -23.62 6.10 -9.12
N ASN A 65 -23.40 6.57 -7.90
CA ASN A 65 -22.23 7.40 -7.59
C ASN A 65 -20.95 6.56 -7.63
N ALA A 66 -21.01 5.31 -7.17
CA ALA A 66 -19.89 4.39 -7.20
C ALA A 66 -19.42 4.13 -8.64
N VAL A 67 -20.36 3.94 -9.58
CA VAL A 67 -20.08 3.78 -11.02
C VAL A 67 -19.40 5.04 -11.59
N ILE A 68 -19.96 6.23 -11.33
CA ILE A 68 -19.37 7.49 -11.83
C ILE A 68 -17.91 7.66 -11.37
N HIS A 69 -17.62 7.33 -10.11
CA HIS A 69 -16.26 7.43 -9.56
C HIS A 69 -15.30 6.41 -10.17
N ASP A 70 -15.73 5.15 -10.29
CA ASP A 70 -14.93 4.08 -10.89
C ASP A 70 -14.64 4.36 -12.37
N GLU A 71 -15.64 4.77 -13.15
CA GLU A 71 -15.47 5.12 -14.57
C GLU A 71 -14.50 6.28 -14.77
N TYR A 72 -14.63 7.35 -13.98
CA TYR A 72 -13.73 8.48 -14.05
C TYR A 72 -12.28 8.08 -13.74
N PHE A 73 -12.06 7.29 -12.69
CA PHE A 73 -10.70 6.90 -12.32
C PHE A 73 -10.11 5.87 -13.31
N ARG A 74 -10.92 4.94 -13.82
CA ARG A 74 -10.52 4.01 -14.90
C ARG A 74 -10.05 4.74 -16.14
N LYS A 75 -10.71 5.82 -16.54
CA LYS A 75 -10.29 6.67 -17.68
C LYS A 75 -8.85 7.16 -17.53
N LEU A 76 -8.38 7.42 -16.32
CA LEU A 76 -7.01 7.90 -16.04
C LEU A 76 -5.97 6.80 -15.85
N SER A 77 -6.41 5.53 -15.81
CA SER A 77 -5.56 4.42 -15.36
C SER A 77 -4.74 3.72 -16.44
N ASP A 78 -5.04 3.96 -17.72
CA ASP A 78 -4.54 3.13 -18.84
C ASP A 78 -4.77 1.61 -18.63
N ASN A 79 -5.84 1.24 -17.90
CA ASN A 79 -6.11 -0.12 -17.42
C ASN A 79 -4.99 -0.72 -16.55
N TYR A 80 -4.13 0.12 -15.97
CA TYR A 80 -3.14 -0.34 -15.01
C TYR A 80 -3.74 -0.48 -13.61
N PHE A 81 -3.41 -1.62 -13.01
CA PHE A 81 -3.82 -1.97 -11.66
C PHE A 81 -2.60 -2.35 -10.84
N PHE A 82 -2.54 -1.84 -9.62
CA PHE A 82 -1.61 -2.34 -8.63
C PHE A 82 -1.86 -3.82 -8.37
N LYS A 83 -0.80 -4.62 -8.38
CA LYS A 83 -0.85 -5.97 -7.82
C LYS A 83 -1.26 -5.89 -6.34
N ASP A 84 -1.97 -6.91 -5.87
CA ASP A 84 -2.29 -7.03 -4.45
C ASP A 84 -1.00 -7.09 -3.62
N GLU A 85 -1.07 -6.66 -2.36
CA GLU A 85 0.11 -6.51 -1.50
C GLU A 85 0.89 -7.81 -1.33
N LEU A 86 0.16 -8.94 -1.20
CA LEU A 86 0.77 -10.25 -1.01
C LEU A 86 1.55 -10.66 -2.26
N PHE A 87 0.95 -10.54 -3.44
CA PHE A 87 1.62 -10.86 -4.70
C PHE A 87 2.77 -9.91 -5.02
N LEU A 88 2.59 -8.61 -4.76
CA LEU A 88 3.65 -7.63 -4.95
C LEU A 88 4.84 -7.92 -4.03
N THR A 89 4.59 -8.22 -2.76
CA THR A 89 5.63 -8.58 -1.79
C THR A 89 6.42 -9.79 -2.27
N THR A 90 5.74 -10.87 -2.67
CA THR A 90 6.40 -12.09 -3.12
C THR A 90 7.15 -11.89 -4.43
N GLN A 91 6.63 -11.06 -5.35
CA GLN A 91 7.32 -10.65 -6.58
C GLN A 91 8.60 -9.86 -6.29
N LEU A 92 8.58 -8.94 -5.32
CA LEU A 92 9.75 -8.14 -4.93
C LEU A 92 10.81 -9.01 -4.25
N ILE A 93 10.40 -9.91 -3.35
CA ILE A 93 11.29 -10.94 -2.77
C ILE A 93 11.91 -11.79 -3.89
N SER A 94 11.09 -12.31 -4.80
CA SER A 94 11.55 -13.12 -5.93
C SER A 94 12.59 -12.37 -6.78
N SER A 95 12.31 -11.10 -7.06
CA SER A 95 13.20 -10.26 -7.85
C SER A 95 14.49 -9.93 -7.11
N LEU A 96 14.44 -9.73 -5.79
CA LEU A 96 15.62 -9.48 -4.94
C LEU A 96 16.56 -10.68 -4.94
N ILE A 97 16.04 -11.88 -4.70
CA ILE A 97 16.82 -13.12 -4.58
C ILE A 97 17.36 -13.58 -5.93
N ARG A 98 16.66 -13.27 -7.03
CA ARG A 98 17.08 -13.62 -8.40
C ARG A 98 17.82 -12.50 -9.13
N HIS A 99 17.99 -11.34 -8.49
CA HIS A 99 18.59 -10.15 -9.08
C HIS A 99 17.88 -9.67 -10.37
N ASN A 100 16.55 -9.82 -10.44
CA ASN A 100 15.76 -9.33 -11.56
C ASN A 100 15.60 -7.81 -11.48
N LYS A 101 15.67 -7.13 -12.63
CA LYS A 101 15.37 -5.71 -12.74
C LYS A 101 13.88 -5.45 -12.54
N PHE A 102 13.55 -4.39 -11.82
CA PHE A 102 12.18 -3.93 -11.69
C PHE A 102 11.68 -3.28 -12.99
N THR A 103 10.44 -3.58 -13.35
CA THR A 103 9.74 -3.03 -14.52
C THR A 103 8.32 -2.65 -14.12
N VAL A 104 7.57 -1.97 -15.00
CA VAL A 104 6.15 -1.64 -14.72
C VAL A 104 5.37 -2.90 -14.36
N LYS A 105 5.62 -4.01 -15.07
CA LYS A 105 4.99 -5.32 -14.82
C LYS A 105 5.35 -5.93 -13.47
N THR A 106 6.39 -5.45 -12.80
CA THR A 106 6.71 -5.88 -11.43
C THR A 106 5.62 -5.40 -10.46
N PHE A 107 5.15 -4.17 -10.62
CA PHE A 107 4.21 -3.50 -9.71
C PHE A 107 2.77 -3.55 -10.18
N LEU A 108 2.58 -3.40 -11.50
CA LEU A 108 1.28 -3.26 -12.12
C LEU A 108 0.96 -4.48 -12.97
N HIS A 109 -0.33 -4.78 -13.09
CA HIS A 109 -0.88 -5.65 -14.13
C HIS A 109 -1.82 -4.83 -15.01
N ASN A 110 -2.01 -5.28 -16.24
CA ASN A 110 -3.01 -4.75 -17.14
C ASN A 110 -4.10 -5.82 -17.26
N HIS A 111 -5.33 -5.48 -16.92
CA HIS A 111 -6.46 -6.38 -17.00
C HIS A 111 -7.71 -5.59 -17.37
N ASP A 112 -8.49 -6.13 -18.30
CA ASP A 112 -9.81 -5.59 -18.61
C ASP A 112 -10.72 -5.92 -17.44
N LEU A 113 -11.03 -4.90 -16.64
CA LEU A 113 -11.92 -5.10 -15.52
C LEU A 113 -13.37 -5.18 -15.96
N LYS A 114 -14.13 -6.04 -15.28
CA LYS A 114 -15.59 -6.07 -15.37
C LYS A 114 -16.18 -4.69 -15.03
N LYS A 115 -17.41 -4.45 -15.44
CA LYS A 115 -18.14 -3.25 -15.03
C LYS A 115 -18.32 -3.28 -13.51
N PHE A 116 -18.28 -2.13 -12.87
CA PHE A 116 -18.31 -2.04 -11.41
C PHE A 116 -19.58 -2.65 -10.81
N GLU A 117 -20.70 -2.45 -11.51
CA GLU A 117 -22.02 -2.99 -11.20
C GLU A 117 -22.02 -4.52 -11.11
N ASP A 118 -21.20 -5.20 -11.92
CA ASP A 118 -21.15 -6.67 -11.99
C ASP A 118 -20.59 -7.30 -10.69
N PHE A 119 -19.83 -6.53 -9.90
CA PHE A 119 -19.18 -7.03 -8.69
C PHE A 119 -19.47 -6.19 -7.44
N TYR A 120 -20.28 -5.14 -7.55
CA TYR A 120 -20.63 -4.23 -6.46
C TYR A 120 -21.18 -4.96 -5.21
N SER A 121 -22.15 -5.85 -5.41
CA SER A 121 -22.78 -6.61 -4.31
C SER A 121 -21.78 -7.52 -3.60
N HIS A 122 -20.90 -8.17 -4.36
CA HIS A 122 -19.86 -9.02 -3.81
C HIS A 122 -18.86 -8.22 -2.96
N ILE A 123 -18.42 -7.05 -3.44
CA ILE A 123 -17.53 -6.19 -2.67
C ILE A 123 -18.18 -5.74 -1.37
N ASN A 124 -19.46 -5.39 -1.39
CA ASN A 124 -20.17 -5.00 -0.17
C ASN A 124 -20.25 -6.13 0.88
N GLN A 125 -20.44 -7.38 0.45
CA GLN A 125 -20.37 -8.54 1.35
C GLN A 125 -18.98 -8.73 1.93
N VAL A 126 -17.93 -8.64 1.10
CA VAL A 126 -16.53 -8.76 1.54
C VAL A 126 -16.15 -7.62 2.50
N ASN A 127 -16.62 -6.40 2.23
CA ASN A 127 -16.43 -5.23 3.09
C ASN A 127 -17.01 -5.44 4.50
N GLN A 128 -18.18 -6.09 4.60
CA GLN A 128 -18.78 -6.40 5.90
C GLN A 128 -17.87 -7.34 6.72
N VAL A 129 -17.42 -8.44 6.11
CA VAL A 129 -16.51 -9.40 6.76
C VAL A 129 -15.20 -8.72 7.17
N PHE A 130 -14.64 -7.87 6.30
CA PHE A 130 -13.43 -7.11 6.59
C PHE A 130 -13.62 -6.18 7.80
N ASN A 131 -14.70 -5.38 7.82
CA ASN A 131 -14.98 -4.45 8.91
C ASN A 131 -15.19 -5.17 10.24
N GLU A 132 -15.94 -6.27 10.26
CA GLU A 132 -16.16 -7.10 11.46
C GLU A 132 -14.83 -7.62 12.03
N SER A 133 -13.98 -8.16 11.15
CA SER A 133 -12.71 -8.78 11.51
C SER A 133 -11.70 -7.77 12.05
N ILE A 134 -11.58 -6.62 11.38
CA ILE A 134 -10.66 -5.55 11.79
C ILE A 134 -11.12 -4.90 13.09
N ASN A 135 -12.43 -4.68 13.27
CA ASN A 135 -12.96 -4.15 14.54
C ASN A 135 -12.62 -5.05 15.73
N PHE A 136 -12.70 -6.37 15.58
CA PHE A 136 -12.29 -7.33 16.62
C PHE A 136 -10.81 -7.18 16.99
N ARG A 137 -9.93 -6.99 16.00
CA ARG A 137 -8.50 -6.83 16.25
C ARG A 137 -8.17 -5.49 16.91
N ILE A 138 -8.79 -4.43 16.40
CA ILE A 138 -8.56 -3.05 16.87
C ILE A 138 -9.09 -2.85 18.28
N SER A 139 -10.26 -3.39 18.65
CA SER A 139 -10.83 -3.19 19.99
C SER A 139 -9.86 -3.61 21.09
N ARG A 140 -9.27 -4.81 20.96
CA ARG A 140 -8.27 -5.33 21.90
C ARG A 140 -6.99 -4.49 21.93
N GLN A 141 -6.52 -4.00 20.78
CA GLN A 141 -5.31 -3.18 20.71
C GLN A 141 -5.54 -1.77 21.29
N ASN A 142 -6.68 -1.15 20.98
CA ASN A 142 -7.03 0.17 21.47
C ASN A 142 -7.32 0.18 22.97
N GLU A 143 -7.87 -0.90 23.54
CA GLU A 143 -7.98 -1.07 25.00
C GLU A 143 -6.61 -1.00 25.69
N ILE A 144 -5.62 -1.74 25.17
CA ILE A 144 -4.25 -1.71 25.68
C ILE A 144 -3.63 -0.31 25.51
N ARG A 145 -3.80 0.32 24.34
CA ARG A 145 -3.25 1.66 24.06
C ARG A 145 -3.89 2.76 24.93
N ARG A 146 -5.18 2.67 25.24
CA ARG A 146 -5.87 3.60 26.16
C ARG A 146 -5.24 3.59 27.55
N VAL A 147 -4.81 2.42 28.03
CA VAL A 147 -4.13 2.28 29.32
C VAL A 147 -2.70 2.86 29.30
N LEU A 148 -2.05 2.90 28.13
CA LEU A 148 -0.65 3.29 27.98
C LEU A 148 -0.41 4.74 27.53
N ASN A 149 -1.46 5.48 27.18
CA ASN A 149 -1.39 6.75 26.43
C ASN A 149 -0.82 7.98 27.18
N ASN A 150 -0.14 7.80 28.32
CA ASN A 150 0.22 8.87 29.26
C ASN A 150 1.74 9.07 29.46
N LYS A 151 2.60 8.79 28.48
CA LYS A 151 4.05 9.02 28.64
C LYS A 151 4.67 9.80 27.50
N ASN A 152 5.26 10.95 27.83
CA ASN A 152 6.28 11.60 27.01
C ASN A 152 7.53 10.70 27.02
N ILE A 153 7.70 9.88 25.99
CA ILE A 153 8.87 9.02 25.83
C ILE A 153 10.01 9.86 25.25
N GLU A 154 11.21 9.74 25.81
CA GLU A 154 12.38 10.45 25.27
C GLU A 154 12.71 9.97 23.84
N PRO A 155 13.17 10.85 22.92
CA PRO A 155 13.43 10.48 21.53
C PRO A 155 14.37 9.28 21.34
N LYS A 156 15.40 9.16 22.18
CA LYS A 156 16.33 8.01 22.15
C LYS A 156 15.66 6.69 22.52
N ILE A 157 14.67 6.73 23.41
CA ILE A 157 13.89 5.57 23.82
C ILE A 157 12.88 5.22 22.71
N GLU A 158 12.23 6.22 22.10
CA GLU A 158 11.37 6.02 20.94
C GLU A 158 12.11 5.31 19.79
N GLU A 159 13.31 5.78 19.44
CA GLU A 159 14.13 5.16 18.39
C GLU A 159 14.50 3.69 18.71
N LYS A 160 14.87 3.41 19.96
CA LYS A 160 15.15 2.03 20.39
C LYS A 160 13.91 1.14 20.29
N LEU A 161 12.75 1.62 20.75
CA LEU A 161 11.49 0.90 20.67
C LEU A 161 11.09 0.64 19.22
N PHE A 162 11.29 1.62 18.34
CA PHE A 162 11.03 1.51 16.91
C PHE A 162 11.82 0.35 16.30
N ASN A 163 13.12 0.32 16.56
CA ASN A 163 14.00 -0.72 16.05
C ASN A 163 13.67 -2.10 16.63
N ILE A 164 13.30 -2.18 17.92
CA ILE A 164 12.87 -3.43 18.56
C ILE A 164 11.59 -3.98 17.92
N ILE A 165 10.57 -3.13 17.72
CA ILE A 165 9.30 -3.55 17.11
C ILE A 165 9.54 -4.09 15.70
N LYS A 166 10.31 -3.35 14.86
CA LYS A 166 10.66 -3.82 13.51
C LYS A 166 11.43 -5.14 13.54
N LYS A 167 12.40 -5.28 14.45
CA LYS A 167 13.21 -6.50 14.58
C LYS A 167 12.38 -7.70 15.00
N ASN A 168 11.38 -7.51 15.87
CA ASN A 168 10.49 -8.60 16.26
C ASN A 168 9.72 -9.16 15.07
N GLU A 169 9.19 -8.30 14.19
CA GLU A 169 8.48 -8.73 12.97
C GLU A 169 9.40 -9.49 12.00
N VAL A 170 10.66 -9.07 11.89
CA VAL A 170 11.69 -9.79 11.12
C VAL A 170 11.96 -11.16 11.74
N ASN A 171 12.14 -11.24 13.05
CA ASN A 171 12.42 -12.50 13.76
C ASN A 171 11.26 -13.49 13.60
N LEU A 172 10.00 -13.03 13.72
CA LEU A 172 8.83 -13.86 13.47
C LEU A 172 8.84 -14.45 12.04
N PHE A 173 9.25 -13.67 11.04
CA PHE A 173 9.42 -14.17 9.68
C PHE A 173 10.54 -15.20 9.60
N ILE A 174 11.71 -14.90 10.19
CA ILE A 174 12.87 -15.79 10.21
C ILE A 174 12.49 -17.13 10.83
N ASP A 175 11.88 -17.15 12.02
CA ASP A 175 11.50 -18.37 12.72
C ASP A 175 10.59 -19.26 11.85
N ARG A 176 9.64 -18.63 11.16
CA ARG A 176 8.72 -19.30 10.23
C ARG A 176 9.40 -19.83 8.99
N LEU A 177 10.31 -19.07 8.42
CA LEU A 177 11.09 -19.50 7.28
C LEU A 177 12.03 -20.66 7.64
N GLU A 178 12.66 -20.63 8.81
CA GLU A 178 13.50 -21.72 9.33
C GLU A 178 12.71 -23.00 9.54
N GLU A 179 11.53 -22.90 10.16
CA GLU A 179 10.61 -24.03 10.32
C GLU A 179 10.21 -24.60 8.95
N TYR A 180 9.85 -23.74 8.00
CA TYR A 180 9.48 -24.16 6.65
C TYR A 180 10.63 -24.89 5.93
N ILE A 181 11.86 -24.37 6.00
CA ILE A 181 13.05 -24.99 5.40
C ILE A 181 13.32 -26.36 6.04
N LYS A 182 13.18 -26.46 7.37
CA LYS A 182 13.41 -27.70 8.12
C LYS A 182 12.36 -28.78 7.81
N LEU A 183 11.08 -28.41 7.82
CA LEU A 183 9.96 -29.35 7.64
C LEU A 183 9.68 -29.66 6.18
N LYS A 184 10.12 -28.81 5.24
CA LYS A 184 9.88 -28.93 3.79
C LYS A 184 8.40 -29.04 3.42
N ARG A 185 7.52 -28.50 4.27
CA ARG A 185 6.06 -28.54 4.10
C ARG A 185 5.48 -27.17 4.41
N ILE A 186 4.56 -26.70 3.56
CA ILE A 186 3.78 -25.50 3.85
C ILE A 186 2.57 -25.90 4.68
N PHE A 187 2.43 -25.28 5.84
CA PHE A 187 1.21 -25.30 6.63
C PHE A 187 0.75 -23.87 6.84
N ILE A 188 -0.44 -23.54 6.30
CA ILE A 188 -1.04 -22.22 6.45
C ILE A 188 -1.83 -22.24 7.76
N ARG A 189 -1.33 -21.53 8.77
CA ARG A 189 -2.01 -21.41 10.06
C ARG A 189 -3.14 -20.38 9.98
N PRO A 190 -4.24 -20.58 10.70
CA PRO A 190 -5.25 -19.55 10.88
C PRO A 190 -4.76 -18.51 11.91
N ASP A 191 -4.83 -17.24 11.53
CA ASP A 191 -4.88 -16.13 12.47
C ASP A 191 -6.36 -15.86 12.78
N ASN A 192 -6.75 -15.86 14.05
CA ASN A 192 -8.15 -15.66 14.45
C ASN A 192 -8.51 -14.17 14.54
N TYR A 193 -9.60 -13.79 13.87
CA TYR A 193 -10.19 -12.44 13.89
C TYR A 193 -11.64 -12.51 14.39
N GLY A 194 -11.85 -13.19 15.52
CA GLY A 194 -13.17 -13.36 16.12
C GLY A 194 -13.94 -14.49 15.45
N LYS A 195 -14.96 -14.14 14.66
CA LYS A 195 -15.81 -15.11 13.95
C LYS A 195 -15.18 -15.67 12.67
N HIS A 196 -14.09 -15.05 12.21
CA HIS A 196 -13.45 -15.35 10.94
C HIS A 196 -11.99 -15.71 11.19
N ASP A 197 -11.52 -16.74 10.50
CA ASP A 197 -10.10 -17.12 10.48
C ASP A 197 -9.49 -16.70 9.15
N PHE A 198 -8.33 -16.06 9.20
CA PHE A 198 -7.59 -15.64 8.02
C PHE A 198 -6.25 -16.37 7.95
N PRO A 199 -5.79 -16.76 6.76
CA PRO A 199 -4.46 -17.33 6.59
C PRO A 199 -3.35 -16.41 7.15
N ASN A 200 -2.46 -16.96 7.96
CA ASN A 200 -1.30 -16.24 8.48
C ASN A 200 -0.47 -15.65 7.33
N TRP A 201 -0.15 -14.37 7.42
CA TRP A 201 0.41 -13.62 6.30
C TRP A 201 1.80 -14.09 5.87
N ILE A 202 2.66 -14.52 6.80
CA ILE A 202 4.00 -15.07 6.49
C ILE A 202 3.82 -16.39 5.75
N ASP A 203 2.93 -17.26 6.24
CA ASP A 203 2.66 -18.55 5.61
C ASP A 203 2.09 -18.37 4.20
N GLN A 204 1.26 -17.35 3.97
CA GLN A 204 0.79 -16.97 2.63
C GLN A 204 1.93 -16.51 1.71
N ILE A 205 2.91 -15.75 2.21
CA ILE A 205 4.09 -15.36 1.43
C ILE A 205 4.90 -16.60 1.05
N LEU A 206 5.18 -17.49 2.00
CA LEU A 206 5.92 -18.73 1.75
C LEU A 206 5.17 -19.61 0.74
N TYR A 207 3.85 -19.68 0.85
CA TYR A 207 2.98 -20.37 -0.10
C TYR A 207 3.12 -19.80 -1.52
N GLN A 208 2.99 -18.48 -1.68
CA GLN A 208 3.13 -17.85 -3.00
C GLN A 208 4.55 -17.98 -3.56
N LEU A 209 5.58 -17.81 -2.74
CA LEU A 209 6.97 -18.01 -3.16
C LEU A 209 7.18 -19.43 -3.69
N THR A 210 6.66 -20.44 -2.99
CA THR A 210 6.79 -21.84 -3.38
C THR A 210 6.02 -22.17 -4.65
N TYR A 211 4.73 -21.83 -4.71
CA TYR A 211 3.85 -22.34 -5.76
C TYR A 211 3.68 -21.39 -6.94
N LYS A 212 3.68 -20.06 -6.71
CA LYS A 212 3.52 -19.07 -7.78
C LYS A 212 4.86 -18.63 -8.37
N HIS A 213 5.88 -18.48 -7.53
CA HIS A 213 7.23 -18.08 -7.99
C HIS A 213 8.19 -19.27 -8.15
N SER A 214 7.76 -20.48 -7.81
CA SER A 214 8.56 -21.71 -7.93
C SER A 214 9.89 -21.66 -7.19
N PHE A 215 9.92 -21.06 -5.99
CA PHE A 215 11.12 -21.01 -5.17
C PHE A 215 11.62 -22.41 -4.81
N LYS A 216 12.95 -22.57 -4.86
CA LYS A 216 13.64 -23.79 -4.44
C LYS A 216 14.31 -23.59 -3.07
N GLU A 217 14.70 -24.68 -2.43
CA GLU A 217 15.31 -24.67 -1.08
C GLU A 217 16.50 -23.71 -0.97
N ASN A 218 17.37 -23.66 -1.99
CA ASN A 218 18.49 -22.72 -2.03
C ASN A 218 18.04 -21.26 -2.03
N GLN A 219 16.96 -20.91 -2.74
CA GLN A 219 16.40 -19.56 -2.76
C GLN A 219 15.79 -19.16 -1.42
N PHE A 220 15.18 -20.11 -0.70
CA PHE A 220 14.73 -19.89 0.68
C PHE A 220 15.89 -19.69 1.65
N LYS A 221 17.00 -20.42 1.50
CA LYS A 221 18.22 -20.20 2.28
C LYS A 221 18.83 -18.81 2.02
N ILE A 222 18.87 -18.37 0.76
CA ILE A 222 19.32 -17.00 0.43
C ILE A 222 18.38 -15.95 1.04
N LEU A 223 17.05 -16.18 1.01
CA LEU A 223 16.09 -15.29 1.66
C LEU A 223 16.29 -15.24 3.18
N LEU A 224 16.55 -16.38 3.82
CA LEU A 224 16.83 -16.44 5.26
C LEU A 224 18.08 -15.63 5.61
N ASP A 225 19.14 -15.79 4.84
CA ASP A 225 20.37 -15.03 5.02
C ASP A 225 20.18 -13.52 4.78
N GLU A 226 19.36 -13.15 3.78
CA GLU A 226 19.00 -11.77 3.49
C GLU A 226 18.25 -11.13 4.67
N LEU A 227 17.25 -11.84 5.23
CA LEU A 227 16.50 -11.38 6.40
C LEU A 227 17.38 -11.26 7.66
N LYS A 228 18.30 -12.21 7.88
CA LYS A 228 19.24 -12.16 9.01
C LYS A 228 20.20 -10.98 8.92
N ARG A 229 20.63 -10.60 7.71
CA ARG A 229 21.59 -9.52 7.47
C ARG A 229 20.95 -8.14 7.41
N ASN A 230 19.87 -8.00 6.66
CA ASN A 230 19.27 -6.70 6.29
C ASN A 230 17.85 -6.51 6.82
N GLY A 231 17.29 -7.50 7.53
CA GLY A 231 15.89 -7.49 7.92
C GLY A 231 14.97 -7.27 6.73
N PHE A 232 14.01 -6.35 6.86
CA PHE A 232 13.11 -5.99 5.78
C PHE A 232 13.58 -4.81 4.92
N GLU A 233 14.72 -4.18 5.21
CA GLU A 233 15.14 -2.92 4.56
C GLU A 233 15.14 -2.99 3.02
N ARG A 234 15.54 -4.15 2.49
CA ARG A 234 15.62 -4.41 1.04
C ARG A 234 14.36 -5.04 0.43
N ILE A 235 13.31 -5.24 1.22
CA ILE A 235 11.99 -5.71 0.76
C ILE A 235 11.01 -4.55 0.94
N PRO A 236 10.81 -3.70 -0.07
CA PRO A 236 10.13 -2.40 0.08
C PRO A 236 8.76 -2.46 0.76
N THR A 237 7.91 -3.42 0.37
CA THR A 237 6.56 -3.54 0.94
C THR A 237 6.61 -3.83 2.45
N LEU A 238 7.45 -4.78 2.87
CA LEU A 238 7.63 -5.11 4.28
C LEU A 238 8.29 -3.96 5.04
N ASN A 239 9.30 -3.30 4.46
CA ASN A 239 9.93 -2.15 5.10
C ASN A 239 8.93 -1.03 5.36
N ILE A 240 8.11 -0.67 4.37
CA ILE A 240 7.06 0.37 4.51
C ILE A 240 6.06 -0.04 5.59
N ARG A 241 5.45 -1.23 5.44
CA ARG A 241 4.40 -1.71 6.34
C ARG A 241 4.85 -1.71 7.79
N PHE A 242 6.01 -2.29 8.08
CA PHE A 242 6.51 -2.42 9.44
C PHE A 242 7.12 -1.13 9.99
N SER A 243 7.65 -0.24 9.14
CA SER A 243 8.08 1.09 9.60
C SER A 243 6.88 1.94 10.01
N ILE A 244 5.81 1.97 9.23
CA ILE A 244 4.58 2.68 9.58
C ILE A 244 3.93 2.04 10.82
N GLY A 245 3.83 0.71 10.88
CA GLY A 245 3.27 0.00 12.03
C GLY A 245 4.03 0.26 13.33
N ALA A 246 5.37 0.25 13.29
CA ALA A 246 6.21 0.58 14.44
C ALA A 246 6.02 2.04 14.88
N TYR A 247 5.98 2.97 13.92
CA TYR A 247 5.72 4.39 14.18
C TYR A 247 4.38 4.61 14.89
N LEU A 248 3.29 4.03 14.37
CA LEU A 248 1.95 4.15 14.96
C LEU A 248 1.88 3.58 16.37
N THR A 249 2.57 2.45 16.60
CA THR A 249 2.63 1.79 17.91
C THR A 249 3.31 2.69 18.95
N ILE A 250 4.44 3.30 18.61
CA ILE A 250 5.19 4.17 19.53
C ILE A 250 4.45 5.46 19.83
N LYS A 251 3.82 6.06 18.82
CA LYS A 251 3.05 7.29 18.98
C LYS A 251 1.70 7.07 19.67
N GLY A 252 1.39 5.84 20.12
CA GLY A 252 0.18 5.52 20.87
C GLY A 252 -1.12 5.82 20.11
N LYS A 253 -1.04 5.96 18.78
CA LYS A 253 -2.20 6.37 17.99
C LYS A 253 -3.23 5.26 18.01
N GLN A 254 -4.48 5.59 18.34
CA GLN A 254 -5.58 4.65 18.18
C GLN A 254 -5.73 4.35 16.69
N GLU A 255 -5.83 3.07 16.35
CA GLU A 255 -6.07 2.64 14.97
C GLU A 255 -7.57 2.54 14.72
N ASN A 256 -7.98 2.85 13.49
CA ASN A 256 -9.30 2.57 12.96
C ASN A 256 -9.21 1.70 11.69
N ILE A 257 -10.34 1.24 11.17
CA ILE A 257 -10.36 0.39 9.97
C ILE A 257 -9.69 1.08 8.78
N SER A 258 -9.96 2.38 8.56
CA SER A 258 -9.35 3.14 7.47
C SER A 258 -7.83 3.16 7.53
N ASP A 259 -7.24 3.16 8.73
CA ASP A 259 -5.79 3.15 8.92
C ASP A 259 -5.13 1.89 8.31
N HIS A 260 -5.78 0.73 8.39
CA HIS A 260 -5.26 -0.48 7.75
C HIS A 260 -5.31 -0.39 6.23
N ILE A 261 -6.39 0.19 5.68
CA ILE A 261 -6.51 0.38 4.24
C ILE A 261 -5.44 1.38 3.75
N ASP A 262 -5.24 2.47 4.47
CA ASP A 262 -4.19 3.46 4.18
C ASP A 262 -2.79 2.83 4.17
N ILE A 263 -2.47 2.00 5.17
CA ILE A 263 -1.17 1.30 5.23
C ILE A 263 -0.99 0.40 4.00
N MET A 264 -2.02 -0.34 3.58
CA MET A 264 -1.94 -1.16 2.37
C MET A 264 -1.70 -0.30 1.12
N ARG A 265 -2.37 0.86 1.01
CA ARG A 265 -2.17 1.80 -0.11
C ARG A 265 -0.75 2.33 -0.15
N ILE A 266 -0.21 2.77 0.98
CA ILE A 266 1.17 3.29 1.03
C ILE A 266 2.16 2.19 0.69
N THR A 267 1.92 0.99 1.22
CA THR A 267 2.76 -0.20 0.96
C THR A 267 2.85 -0.55 -0.52
N ASN A 268 1.73 -0.48 -1.25
CA ASN A 268 1.70 -0.81 -2.68
C ASN A 268 2.09 0.36 -3.58
N GLY A 269 1.58 1.56 -3.28
CA GLY A 269 1.64 2.73 -4.14
C GLY A 269 2.94 3.49 -4.06
N LEU A 270 3.51 3.67 -2.86
CA LEU A 270 4.63 4.59 -2.65
C LEU A 270 5.88 4.20 -3.46
N ILE A 271 6.14 2.90 -3.63
CA ILE A 271 7.37 2.36 -4.24
C ILE A 271 7.47 2.67 -5.73
N THR A 272 6.33 2.75 -6.43
CA THR A 272 6.28 2.87 -7.90
C THR A 272 5.77 4.23 -8.38
N SER A 273 5.35 5.10 -7.47
CA SER A 273 4.74 6.38 -7.84
C SER A 273 5.78 7.47 -7.86
N ASP A 274 5.76 8.29 -8.92
CA ASP A 274 6.53 9.54 -8.95
C ASP A 274 5.86 10.59 -8.04
N ILE A 275 4.52 10.59 -8.01
CA ILE A 275 3.69 11.42 -7.14
C ILE A 275 2.71 10.51 -6.39
N PHE A 276 2.70 10.60 -5.07
CA PHE A 276 1.83 9.81 -4.19
C PHE A 276 0.92 10.73 -3.38
N PHE A 277 -0.38 10.71 -3.66
CA PHE A 277 -1.36 11.40 -2.84
C PHE A 277 -1.82 10.55 -1.66
N THR A 278 -1.98 11.20 -0.51
CA THR A 278 -2.59 10.63 0.69
C THR A 278 -3.09 11.74 1.60
N ASP A 279 -3.77 11.43 2.70
CA ASP A 279 -4.22 12.44 3.64
C ASP A 279 -3.05 13.15 4.36
N LYS A 280 -3.33 14.30 4.97
CA LYS A 280 -2.34 15.14 5.65
C LYS A 280 -1.56 14.37 6.72
N ARG A 281 -2.23 13.53 7.51
CA ARG A 281 -1.62 12.78 8.61
C ARG A 281 -0.67 11.73 8.02
N ARG A 282 -1.10 10.94 7.04
CA ARG A 282 -0.26 9.93 6.37
C ARG A 282 0.94 10.56 5.65
N LYS A 283 0.75 11.70 4.99
CA LYS A 283 1.85 12.47 4.38
C LYS A 283 2.93 12.84 5.41
N PHE A 284 2.52 13.29 6.60
CA PHE A 284 3.46 13.64 7.67
C PHE A 284 4.26 12.42 8.14
N GLU A 285 3.59 11.29 8.37
CA GLU A 285 4.22 10.04 8.83
C GLU A 285 5.23 9.49 7.82
N ILE A 286 4.88 9.51 6.53
CA ILE A 286 5.78 9.09 5.44
C ILE A 286 7.04 9.95 5.40
N LYS A 287 6.91 11.27 5.61
CA LYS A 287 8.03 12.22 5.62
C LYS A 287 8.91 12.10 6.86
N GLU A 288 8.33 11.92 8.05
CA GLU A 288 9.13 11.69 9.27
C GLU A 288 9.96 10.41 9.17
N LEU A 289 9.39 9.36 8.56
CA LEU A 289 10.09 8.10 8.30
C LEU A 289 11.06 8.17 7.10
N ASN A 290 11.15 9.32 6.42
CA ASN A 290 11.93 9.53 5.19
C ASN A 290 11.64 8.51 4.07
N LEU A 291 10.43 7.93 4.06
CA LEU A 291 10.05 6.94 3.04
C LEU A 291 9.85 7.59 1.67
N ASP A 292 9.43 8.86 1.64
CA ASP A 292 9.33 9.66 0.42
C ASP A 292 10.69 9.78 -0.29
N LYS A 293 11.75 10.06 0.47
CA LYS A 293 13.12 10.13 -0.05
C LYS A 293 13.65 8.75 -0.44
N LEU A 294 13.44 7.75 0.42
CA LEU A 294 13.91 6.38 0.19
C LEU A 294 13.37 5.79 -1.11
N TYR A 295 12.08 6.02 -1.39
CA TYR A 295 11.42 5.53 -2.60
C TYR A 295 11.37 6.56 -3.74
N ASN A 296 11.91 7.76 -3.53
CA ASN A 296 11.94 8.84 -4.52
C ASN A 296 10.55 9.18 -5.07
N ALA A 297 9.60 9.39 -4.15
CA ALA A 297 8.22 9.73 -4.45
C ALA A 297 7.90 11.11 -3.87
N LYS A 298 7.26 11.98 -4.65
CA LYS A 298 6.74 13.25 -4.15
C LYS A 298 5.40 13.00 -3.46
N VAL A 299 5.33 13.26 -2.15
CA VAL A 299 4.13 13.00 -1.34
C VAL A 299 3.30 14.26 -1.13
N LEU A 300 2.07 14.23 -1.64
CA LEU A 300 1.12 15.34 -1.63
C LEU A 300 -0.17 14.98 -0.89
N SER A 301 -0.95 15.98 -0.50
CA SER A 301 -2.24 15.83 0.18
C SER A 301 -3.29 16.77 -0.42
N GLY A 302 -4.53 16.69 0.06
CA GLY A 302 -5.62 17.58 -0.35
C GLY A 302 -5.52 19.02 0.18
N LYS A 303 -4.39 19.42 0.79
CA LYS A 303 -4.18 20.80 1.22
C LYS A 303 -3.96 21.71 0.03
N GLU A 304 -4.51 22.92 0.09
CA GLU A 304 -4.36 23.94 -0.96
C GLU A 304 -2.92 24.14 -1.43
N SER A 305 -1.94 24.24 -0.52
CA SER A 305 -0.52 24.38 -0.88
C SER A 305 0.00 23.23 -1.75
N ASP A 306 -0.41 21.99 -1.45
CA ASP A 306 -0.01 20.81 -2.20
C ASP A 306 -0.75 20.71 -3.54
N LEU A 307 -2.00 21.17 -3.58
CA LEU A 307 -2.80 21.23 -4.80
C LEU A 307 -2.26 22.28 -5.78
N LEU A 308 -1.85 23.44 -5.29
CA LEU A 308 -1.18 24.46 -6.09
C LEU A 308 0.16 23.95 -6.64
N GLU A 309 0.97 23.28 -5.80
CA GLU A 309 2.20 22.63 -6.27
C GLU A 309 1.91 21.58 -7.34
N PHE A 310 0.87 20.77 -7.15
CA PHE A 310 0.48 19.74 -8.11
C PHE A 310 0.03 20.34 -9.44
N ARG A 311 -0.76 21.41 -9.40
CA ARG A 311 -1.18 22.15 -10.58
C ARG A 311 0.03 22.66 -11.38
N GLU A 312 1.01 23.25 -10.71
CA GLU A 312 2.23 23.72 -11.39
C GLU A 312 3.02 22.57 -12.01
N ILE A 313 3.06 21.41 -11.35
CA ILE A 313 3.68 20.20 -11.93
C ILE A 313 2.97 19.82 -13.23
N LEU A 314 1.63 19.74 -13.24
CA LEU A 314 0.87 19.38 -14.43
C LEU A 314 1.05 20.41 -15.55
N ASN A 315 1.00 21.71 -15.23
CA ASN A 315 1.24 22.77 -16.20
C ASN A 315 2.63 22.67 -16.85
N ASN A 316 3.66 22.30 -16.08
CA ASN A 316 5.01 22.14 -16.61
C ASN A 316 5.18 20.91 -17.50
N LEU A 317 4.28 19.91 -17.44
CA LEU A 317 4.27 18.80 -18.39
C LEU A 317 3.70 19.17 -19.75
N LEU A 318 2.93 20.27 -19.83
CA LEU A 318 2.29 20.76 -21.04
C LEU A 318 3.12 21.83 -21.77
N LYS A 319 4.24 22.26 -21.17
CA LYS A 319 5.23 23.14 -21.80
C LYS A 319 6.28 22.29 -22.49
#